data_AF-A0A1H4ECN7-F1
#
_entry.id   AF-A0A1H4ECN7-F1
#
_cell.length_a   1.000
_cell.length_b   1.000
_cell.length_c   1.000
_cell.angle_alpha   90.00
_cell.angle_beta   90.00
_cell.angle_gamma   90.00
#
_symmetry.space_group_name_H-M   'P 1'
#
loop_
_entity.id
_entity.type
_entity.pdbx_description
1 polymer ?
#
loop_
_entity_poly.entity_id
_entity_poly.type
_entity_poly.pdbx_seq_one_letter_code
_entity_poly.pdbx_strand_id
1 'polypeptide(L)'
;MSNKIKEREIQIERLQNNLSPIRKIAGWTAEVLGDKIGVTKQTISNLENKKTPMNFTQYIAIRSVLDYEISNNKENEVLPKVVALLLDCDDELDEADYSKVQDVVGTVAATAAGGTSTDKLDTVFDVLIKTLPFVVPIIGTIIGTSANWSKKLFK
;
A
#
# COMPACT_ATOMS: atom_id res chain seq x y z
N MET A 1 -17.19 13.62 -15.85
CA MET A 1 -17.02 14.07 -14.44
C MET A 1 -17.35 12.97 -13.45
N SER A 2 -18.51 12.30 -13.55
CA SER A 2 -18.96 11.26 -12.60
C SER A 2 -18.00 10.07 -12.44
N ASN A 3 -17.48 9.50 -13.54
CA ASN A 3 -16.62 8.31 -13.45
C ASN A 3 -15.25 8.58 -12.79
N LYS A 4 -14.68 9.78 -13.00
CA LYS A 4 -13.38 10.16 -12.42
C LYS A 4 -13.43 10.34 -10.90
N ILE A 5 -14.54 10.87 -10.39
CA ILE A 5 -14.75 11.01 -8.94
C ILE A 5 -14.85 9.62 -8.31
N LYS A 6 -15.58 8.70 -8.97
CA LYS A 6 -15.71 7.31 -8.52
C LYS A 6 -14.36 6.57 -8.50
N GLU A 7 -13.55 6.68 -9.56
CA GLU A 7 -12.20 6.10 -9.60
C GLU A 7 -11.30 6.65 -8.48
N ARG A 8 -11.37 7.97 -8.22
CA ARG A 8 -10.65 8.59 -7.12
C ARG A 8 -11.10 8.05 -5.76
N GLU A 9 -12.40 7.92 -5.55
CA GLU A 9 -12.95 7.40 -4.29
C GLU A 9 -12.50 5.96 -4.04
N ILE A 10 -12.51 5.11 -5.07
CA ILE A 10 -12.00 3.72 -5.01
C ILE A 10 -10.52 3.71 -4.60
N GLN A 11 -9.70 4.56 -5.22
CA GLN A 11 -8.27 4.67 -4.90
C GLN A 11 -8.00 5.13 -3.47
N ILE A 12 -8.76 6.12 -2.99
CA ILE A 12 -8.70 6.60 -1.61
C ILE A 12 -9.10 5.48 -0.64
N GLU A 13 -10.18 4.76 -0.94
CA GLU A 13 -10.67 3.67 -0.12
C GLU A 13 -9.66 2.51 -0.07
N ARG A 14 -9.08 2.12 -1.20
CA ARG A 14 -8.02 1.10 -1.27
C ARG A 14 -6.83 1.47 -0.40
N LEU A 15 -6.34 2.71 -0.47
CA LEU A 15 -5.25 3.15 0.40
C LEU A 15 -5.67 3.16 1.87
N GLN A 16 -6.87 3.67 2.19
CA GLN A 16 -7.34 3.72 3.58
C GLN A 16 -7.50 2.31 4.18
N ASN A 17 -8.06 1.37 3.42
CA ASN A 17 -8.25 -0.03 3.84
C ASN A 17 -6.92 -0.75 4.12
N ASN A 18 -5.85 -0.35 3.44
CA ASN A 18 -4.55 -0.99 3.51
C ASN A 18 -3.48 -0.13 4.20
N LEU A 19 -3.85 0.98 4.84
CA LEU A 19 -2.89 1.94 5.39
C LEU A 19 -2.02 1.33 6.49
N SER A 20 -2.65 0.61 7.43
CA SER A 20 -1.93 -0.02 8.55
C SER A 20 -0.92 -1.08 8.09
N PRO A 21 -1.28 -2.07 7.25
CA PRO A 21 -0.31 -3.06 6.79
C PRO A 21 0.81 -2.44 5.95
N ILE A 22 0.51 -1.52 5.03
CA ILE A 22 1.54 -0.84 4.22
C ILE A 22 2.53 -0.11 5.11
N ARG A 23 2.06 0.67 6.09
CA ARG A 23 2.91 1.40 7.02
C ARG A 23 3.82 0.48 7.83
N LYS A 24 3.30 -0.66 8.30
CA LYS A 24 4.09 -1.66 9.05
C LYS A 24 5.18 -2.28 8.20
N ILE A 25 4.88 -2.60 6.94
CA ILE A 25 5.85 -3.14 5.97
C ILE A 25 6.93 -2.11 5.62
N ALA A 26 6.56 -0.83 5.56
CA ALA A 26 7.52 0.27 5.45
C ALA A 26 8.37 0.48 6.72
N GLY A 27 8.13 -0.28 7.80
CA GLY A 27 8.85 -0.15 9.06
C GLY A 27 8.46 1.08 9.89
N TRP A 28 7.32 1.70 9.60
CA TRP A 28 6.90 2.94 10.25
C TRP A 28 5.92 2.68 11.39
N THR A 29 6.02 3.45 12.47
CA THR A 29 4.93 3.59 13.44
C THR A 29 3.88 4.60 12.95
N ALA A 30 2.68 4.62 13.53
CA ALA A 30 1.66 5.61 13.18
C ALA A 30 2.12 7.05 13.42
N GLU A 31 3.04 7.24 14.37
CA GLU A 31 3.69 8.51 14.66
C GLU A 31 4.66 8.89 13.54
N VAL A 32 5.55 7.97 13.12
CA VAL A 32 6.48 8.19 12.00
C VAL A 32 5.74 8.55 10.71
N LEU A 33 4.65 7.86 10.38
CA LEU A 33 3.84 8.24 9.21
C LEU A 33 3.18 9.61 9.40
N GLY A 34 2.68 9.90 10.61
CA GLY A 34 2.10 11.19 10.96
C GLY A 34 3.10 12.33 10.70
N ASP A 35 4.31 12.20 11.23
CA ASP A 35 5.39 13.19 11.06
C ASP A 35 5.76 13.38 9.59
N LYS A 36 5.85 12.29 8.81
CA LYS A 36 6.15 12.33 7.37
C LYS A 36 5.14 13.15 6.56
N ILE A 37 3.87 13.20 6.97
CA ILE A 37 2.81 13.95 6.26
C ILE A 37 2.28 15.16 7.04
N GLY A 38 2.91 15.51 8.17
CA GLY A 38 2.55 16.68 8.99
C GLY A 38 1.22 16.55 9.74
N VAL A 39 0.86 15.37 10.22
CA VAL A 39 -0.35 15.12 11.03
C VAL A 39 -0.02 14.35 12.31
N THR A 40 -0.96 14.33 13.26
CA THR A 40 -0.74 13.60 14.52
C THR A 40 -0.85 12.08 14.33
N LYS A 41 -0.21 11.32 15.23
CA LYS A 41 -0.43 9.87 15.39
C LYS A 41 -1.92 9.50 15.50
N GLN A 42 -2.72 10.33 16.19
CA GLN A 42 -4.15 10.11 16.35
C GLN A 42 -4.90 10.24 15.02
N THR A 43 -4.47 11.16 14.15
CA THR A 43 -5.01 11.30 12.79
C THR A 43 -4.77 10.02 11.99
N ILE A 44 -3.54 9.49 11.99
CA ILE A 44 -3.23 8.22 11.31
C ILE A 44 -4.07 7.07 11.89
N SER A 45 -4.17 6.97 13.22
CA SER A 45 -5.00 5.96 13.88
C SER A 45 -6.47 6.06 13.49
N ASN A 46 -7.04 7.28 13.39
CA ASN A 46 -8.41 7.47 12.96
C ASN A 46 -8.63 7.04 11.50
N LEU A 47 -7.66 7.29 10.63
CA LEU A 47 -7.70 6.85 9.22
C LEU A 47 -7.65 5.32 9.12
N GLU A 48 -6.70 4.67 9.82
CA GLU A 48 -6.54 3.20 9.82
C GLU A 48 -7.79 2.49 10.37
N ASN A 49 -8.42 3.04 11.40
CA ASN A 49 -9.62 2.48 12.02
C ASN A 49 -10.92 2.98 11.38
N LYS A 50 -10.85 3.70 10.26
CA LYS A 50 -12.00 4.29 9.53
C LYS A 50 -12.94 5.13 10.40
N LYS A 51 -12.42 5.73 11.48
CA LYS A 51 -13.17 6.69 12.31
C LYS A 51 -13.43 8.00 11.55
N THR A 52 -12.55 8.33 10.62
CA THR A 52 -12.68 9.45 9.69
C THR A 52 -12.31 9.01 8.28
N PRO A 53 -13.03 9.43 7.23
CA PRO A 53 -12.65 9.13 5.86
C PRO A 53 -11.33 9.83 5.50
N MET A 54 -10.50 9.17 4.72
CA MET A 54 -9.31 9.76 4.12
C MET A 54 -9.74 10.77 3.06
N ASN A 55 -9.25 12.01 3.15
CA ASN A 55 -9.50 12.99 2.10
C ASN A 55 -8.42 12.91 1.00
N PHE A 56 -8.69 13.55 -0.14
CA PHE A 56 -7.79 13.50 -1.30
C PHE A 56 -6.40 14.07 -1.02
N THR A 57 -6.30 15.13 -0.20
CA THR A 57 -5.00 15.71 0.20
C THR A 57 -4.17 14.72 1.02
N GLN A 58 -4.80 14.03 1.97
CA GLN A 58 -4.15 12.98 2.77
C GLN A 58 -3.70 11.82 1.90
N TYR A 59 -4.54 11.39 0.94
CA TYR A 59 -4.17 10.36 -0.04
C TYR A 59 -2.91 10.76 -0.82
N ILE A 60 -2.88 11.98 -1.39
CA ILE A 60 -1.72 12.48 -2.15
C ILE A 60 -0.47 12.51 -1.26
N ALA A 61 -0.59 13.02 -0.03
CA ALA A 61 0.54 13.11 0.89
C ALA A 61 1.11 11.73 1.22
N ILE A 62 0.25 10.76 1.56
CA ILE A 62 0.64 9.39 1.87
C ILE A 62 1.28 8.71 0.65
N ARG A 63 0.68 8.84 -0.54
CA ARG A 63 1.27 8.28 -1.77
C ARG A 63 2.63 8.88 -2.09
N SER A 64 2.78 10.20 -1.91
CA SER A 64 4.05 10.88 -2.17
C SER A 64 5.17 10.39 -1.25
N VAL A 65 4.89 10.16 0.04
CA VAL A 65 5.90 9.63 0.97
C VAL A 65 6.21 8.16 0.73
N LEU A 66 5.23 7.36 0.24
CA LEU A 66 5.46 5.99 -0.19
C LEU A 66 6.35 5.92 -1.44
N ASP A 67 6.07 6.76 -2.45
CA ASP A 67 6.90 6.84 -3.66
C ASP A 67 8.34 7.24 -3.34
N TYR A 68 8.52 8.20 -2.43
CA TYR A 68 9.85 8.60 -1.94
C TYR A 68 10.55 7.45 -1.22
N GLU A 69 9.86 6.74 -0.32
CA GLU A 69 10.43 5.60 0.41
C GLU A 69 10.86 4.48 -0.54
N ILE A 70 10.00 4.09 -1.49
CA ILE A 70 10.32 3.07 -2.52
C ILE A 70 11.52 3.50 -3.37
N SER A 71 11.64 4.80 -3.66
CA SER A 71 12.74 5.34 -4.45
C SER A 71 14.06 5.33 -3.69
N ASN A 72 14.04 5.54 -2.38
CA ASN A 72 15.24 5.81 -1.58
C ASN A 72 15.66 4.65 -0.67
N ASN A 73 14.76 3.72 -0.33
CA ASN A 73 15.03 2.56 0.51
C ASN A 73 14.99 1.28 -0.34
N LYS A 74 16.15 0.90 -0.88
CA LYS A 74 16.29 -0.30 -1.75
C LYS A 74 16.39 -1.61 -0.97
N GLU A 75 16.59 -1.56 0.34
CA GLU A 75 16.63 -2.76 1.19
C GLU A 75 15.24 -3.36 1.40
N ASN A 76 14.19 -2.56 1.25
CA ASN A 76 12.81 -3.01 1.37
C ASN A 76 12.21 -3.33 0.00
N GLU A 77 12.49 -4.53 -0.51
CA GLU A 77 11.94 -5.02 -1.78
C GLU A 77 10.45 -5.37 -1.70
N VAL A 78 9.91 -5.55 -0.48
CA VAL A 78 8.52 -5.93 -0.24
C VAL A 78 7.57 -4.75 -0.41
N LEU A 79 7.94 -3.57 0.08
CA LEU A 79 7.11 -2.38 0.00
C LEU A 79 6.62 -2.05 -1.42
N PRO A 80 7.48 -1.99 -2.47
CA PRO A 80 7.01 -1.73 -3.83
C PRO A 80 6.10 -2.83 -4.37
N LYS A 81 6.38 -4.11 -4.07
CA LYS A 81 5.50 -5.24 -4.46
C LYS A 81 4.11 -5.08 -3.85
N VAL A 82 4.04 -4.75 -2.55
CA VAL A 82 2.77 -4.57 -1.83
C VAL A 82 1.99 -3.36 -2.31
N VAL A 83 2.67 -2.23 -2.53
CA VAL A 83 2.03 -1.01 -3.06
C VAL A 83 1.46 -1.26 -4.44
N ALA A 84 2.22 -1.92 -5.32
CA ALA A 84 1.76 -2.30 -6.66
C ALA A 84 0.48 -3.15 -6.61
N LEU A 85 0.45 -4.16 -5.75
CA LEU A 85 -0.66 -5.09 -5.63
C LEU A 85 -1.90 -4.56 -4.91
N LEU A 86 -1.74 -3.67 -3.94
CA LEU A 86 -2.89 -3.19 -3.17
C LEU A 86 -3.50 -1.92 -3.76
N LEU A 87 -2.69 -1.13 -4.48
CA LEU A 87 -3.06 0.23 -4.87
C LEU A 87 -3.00 0.45 -6.39
N ASP A 88 -2.14 -0.27 -7.13
CA ASP A 88 -1.88 0.04 -8.54
C ASP A 88 -2.42 -1.02 -9.53
N CYS A 89 -2.82 -2.22 -9.08
CA CYS A 89 -3.38 -3.29 -9.93
C CYS A 89 -4.89 -3.12 -10.23
N ASP A 90 -5.32 -1.90 -10.54
CA ASP A 90 -6.72 -1.60 -10.83
C ASP A 90 -7.28 -2.52 -11.93
N ASP A 91 -8.42 -3.15 -11.64
CA ASP A 91 -9.19 -4.04 -12.52
C ASP A 91 -8.51 -5.37 -12.93
N GLU A 92 -7.32 -5.68 -12.41
CA GLU A 92 -6.64 -6.96 -12.67
C GLU A 92 -7.02 -8.08 -11.69
N LEU A 93 -7.56 -7.71 -10.52
CA LEU A 93 -8.00 -8.64 -9.49
C LEU A 93 -9.49 -8.47 -9.22
N ASP A 94 -10.21 -9.60 -9.15
CA ASP A 94 -11.56 -9.59 -8.59
C ASP A 94 -11.51 -9.44 -7.06
N GLU A 95 -12.67 -9.20 -6.44
CA GLU A 95 -12.76 -8.96 -4.99
C GLU A 95 -12.28 -10.16 -4.15
N ALA A 96 -12.49 -11.39 -4.63
CA ALA A 96 -12.08 -12.59 -3.90
C ALA A 96 -10.56 -12.76 -3.93
N ASP A 97 -9.95 -12.50 -5.08
CA ASP A 97 -8.51 -12.54 -5.27
C ASP A 97 -7.81 -11.36 -4.57
N TYR A 98 -8.42 -10.16 -4.60
CA TYR A 98 -7.93 -9.01 -3.84
C TYR A 98 -7.91 -9.29 -2.33
N SER A 99 -8.98 -9.91 -1.79
CA SER A 99 -9.02 -10.30 -0.37
C SER A 99 -7.89 -11.26 0.00
N LYS A 100 -7.56 -12.24 -0.86
CA LYS A 100 -6.44 -13.16 -0.59
C LYS A 100 -5.10 -12.43 -0.56
N VAL A 101 -4.91 -11.45 -1.46
CA VAL A 101 -3.72 -10.58 -1.43
C VAL A 101 -3.68 -9.80 -0.12
N GLN A 102 -4.81 -9.25 0.35
CA GLN A 102 -4.87 -8.56 1.64
C GLN A 102 -4.51 -9.48 2.82
N ASP A 103 -4.91 -10.75 2.80
CA ASP A 103 -4.56 -11.72 3.84
C ASP A 103 -3.05 -12.02 3.86
N VAL A 104 -2.44 -12.19 2.68
CA VAL A 104 -0.98 -12.37 2.54
C VAL A 104 -0.25 -11.13 3.08
N VAL A 105 -0.65 -9.94 2.64
CA VAL A 105 -0.02 -8.69 3.08
C VAL A 105 -0.24 -8.46 4.58
N GLY A 106 -1.41 -8.79 5.12
CA GLY A 106 -1.71 -8.72 6.54
C GLY A 106 -0.77 -9.59 7.37
N THR A 107 -0.49 -10.81 6.88
CA THR A 107 0.47 -11.73 7.51
C THR A 107 1.88 -11.14 7.50
N VAL A 108 2.34 -10.65 6.35
CA VAL A 108 3.67 -10.02 6.20
C VAL A 108 3.80 -8.78 7.08
N ALA A 109 2.75 -7.97 7.18
CA ALA A 109 2.71 -6.79 8.05
C ALA A 109 2.77 -7.16 9.54
N ALA A 110 2.15 -8.27 9.96
CA ALA A 110 2.27 -8.78 11.32
C ALA A 110 3.70 -9.24 11.62
N THR A 111 4.35 -9.92 10.67
CA THR A 111 5.77 -10.31 10.76
C THR A 111 6.69 -9.09 10.86
N ALA A 112 6.41 -8.04 10.08
CA ALA A 112 7.16 -6.78 10.10
C ALA A 112 6.99 -6.05 11.44
N ALA A 113 5.76 -5.99 11.97
CA ALA A 113 5.48 -5.43 13.28
C ALA A 113 6.17 -6.18 14.43
N GLY A 114 6.50 -7.45 14.25
CA GLY A 114 7.32 -8.26 15.17
C GLY A 114 8.81 -7.92 15.17
N GLY A 115 9.28 -6.97 14.36
CA GLY A 115 10.68 -6.56 14.29
C GLY A 115 11.55 -7.43 13.37
N THR A 116 10.93 -8.17 12.45
CA THR A 116 11.65 -8.98 11.46
C THR A 116 12.38 -8.08 10.45
N SER A 117 13.62 -8.41 10.10
CA SER A 117 14.41 -7.67 9.11
C SER A 117 13.79 -7.75 7.70
N THR A 118 14.06 -6.73 6.88
CA THR A 118 13.53 -6.61 5.51
C THR A 118 13.85 -7.83 4.63
N ASP A 119 15.07 -8.36 4.71
CA ASP A 119 15.48 -9.54 3.91
C ASP A 119 14.63 -10.78 4.22
N LYS A 120 14.25 -10.95 5.48
CA LYS A 120 13.38 -12.06 5.92
C LYS A 120 11.93 -11.80 5.54
N LEU A 121 11.49 -10.54 5.56
CA LEU A 121 10.15 -10.18 5.09
C LEU A 121 9.98 -10.50 3.60
N ASP A 122 11.02 -10.31 2.79
CA ASP A 122 10.98 -10.64 1.38
C ASP A 122 10.79 -12.13 1.15
N THR A 123 11.54 -12.97 1.88
CA THR A 123 11.36 -14.43 1.84
C THR A 123 9.94 -14.84 2.25
N VAL A 124 9.39 -14.24 3.31
CA VAL A 124 8.02 -14.54 3.78
C VAL A 124 6.99 -14.12 2.73
N PHE A 125 7.13 -12.92 2.16
CA PHE A 125 6.25 -12.44 1.11
C PHE A 125 6.31 -13.35 -0.12
N ASP A 126 7.49 -13.70 -0.60
CA ASP A 126 7.71 -14.55 -1.77
C ASP A 126 7.13 -15.96 -1.59
N VAL A 127 7.22 -16.54 -0.39
CA VAL A 127 6.63 -17.86 -0.10
C VAL A 127 5.11 -17.78 -0.12
N LEU A 128 4.52 -16.76 0.53
CA LEU A 128 3.08 -16.63 0.64
C LEU A 128 2.45 -16.25 -0.71
N ILE A 129 3.05 -15.33 -1.46
CA ILE A 129 2.50 -14.84 -2.72
C ILE A 129 2.50 -15.91 -3.81
N LYS A 130 3.43 -16.87 -3.78
CA LYS A 130 3.45 -18.03 -4.69
C LYS A 130 2.23 -18.94 -4.55
N THR A 131 1.53 -18.88 -3.41
CA THR A 131 0.24 -19.59 -3.25
C THR A 131 -0.89 -18.96 -4.06
N LEU A 132 -0.69 -17.75 -4.58
CA LEU A 132 -1.62 -16.98 -5.40
C LEU A 132 -1.05 -16.83 -6.83
N PRO A 133 -1.11 -17.87 -7.68
CA PRO A 133 -0.44 -17.89 -8.98
C PRO A 133 -0.93 -16.82 -9.96
N PHE A 134 -2.14 -16.29 -9.77
CA PHE A 134 -2.71 -15.20 -10.57
C PHE A 134 -1.99 -13.85 -10.37
N VAL A 135 -1.26 -13.69 -9.26
CA VAL A 135 -0.60 -12.42 -8.89
C VAL A 135 0.81 -12.30 -9.46
N VAL A 136 1.48 -13.42 -9.74
CA VAL A 136 2.87 -13.46 -10.22
C VAL A 136 3.07 -12.67 -11.54
N PRO A 137 2.17 -12.76 -12.55
CA PRO A 137 2.30 -11.95 -13.76
C PRO A 137 2.18 -10.44 -13.51
N ILE A 138 1.33 -10.06 -12.55
CA ILE A 138 0.97 -8.67 -12.20
C ILE A 138 2.15 -7.92 -11.57
N ILE A 139 2.88 -8.59 -10.67
CA ILE A 139 4.03 -8.01 -9.97
C ILE A 139 5.12 -7.59 -10.97
N GLY A 140 5.38 -8.41 -11.99
CA GLY A 140 6.42 -8.15 -12.99
C GLY A 140 6.11 -6.96 -13.92
N THR A 141 4.83 -6.70 -14.20
CA THR A 141 4.39 -5.60 -15.07
C THR A 141 4.30 -4.26 -14.34
N ILE A 142 3.87 -4.25 -13.07
CA ILE A 142 3.56 -2.99 -12.35
C ILE A 142 4.80 -2.35 -11.71
N ILE A 143 5.76 -3.14 -11.19
CA ILE A 143 6.94 -2.61 -10.47
C ILE A 143 7.80 -1.68 -11.34
N GLY A 144 7.77 -1.82 -12.67
CA GLY A 144 8.46 -0.93 -13.61
C GLY A 144 7.83 0.45 -13.81
N THR A 145 6.68 0.74 -13.17
CA THR A 145 5.85 1.92 -13.46
C THR A 145 5.59 2.80 -12.23
N SER A 146 6.64 3.23 -11.52
CA SER A 146 6.47 4.20 -10.43
C SER A 146 5.81 5.50 -10.94
N ALA A 147 4.87 6.04 -10.14
CA ALA A 147 4.10 7.27 -10.36
C ALA A 147 2.94 7.27 -11.39
N ASN A 148 2.41 6.12 -11.83
CA ASN A 148 1.22 6.11 -12.71
C ASN A 148 -0.06 6.62 -12.03
N TRP A 149 -0.22 6.42 -10.73
CA TRP A 149 -1.39 6.88 -9.96
C TRP A 149 -1.65 8.38 -10.08
N SER A 150 -0.59 9.20 -10.05
CA SER A 150 -0.70 10.66 -10.14
C SER A 150 -1.23 11.08 -11.52
N LYS A 151 -0.70 10.49 -12.59
CA LYS A 151 -1.16 10.74 -13.96
C LYS A 151 -2.61 10.32 -14.14
N LYS A 152 -3.07 9.26 -13.49
CA LYS A 152 -4.46 8.80 -13.55
C LYS A 152 -5.41 9.79 -12.86
N LEU A 153 -5.04 10.32 -11.70
CA LEU A 153 -5.91 11.17 -10.88
C LEU A 153 -5.95 12.65 -11.30
N PHE A 154 -4.91 13.14 -11.99
CA PHE A 154 -4.81 14.53 -12.44
C PHE A 154 -5.06 14.73 -13.96
N LYS A 155 -5.29 13.66 -14.74
CA LYS A 155 -5.79 13.74 -16.13
C LYS A 155 -7.30 13.96 -16.19
#